data_AF-A0A8C3KJK3-F1
#
_entry.id   AF-A0A8C3KJK3-F1
#
_cell.length_a   1.000
_cell.length_b   1.000
_cell.length_c   1.000
_cell.angle_alpha   90.00
_cell.angle_beta   90.00
_cell.angle_gamma   90.00
#
_symmetry.space_group_name_H-M   'P 1'
#
loop_
_entity.id
_entity.type
_entity.pdbx_description
1 polymer ?
#
loop_
_entity_poly.entity_id
_entity_poly.type
_entity_poly.pdbx_seq_one_letter_code
_entity_poly.pdbx_strand_id
1 'polypeptide(L)'
;RRVAGPHQPPPPPPSRHEKSLGLLTTKFVSLLQEAKDGVLDLKAAADTLAVRQKRRIYDITNVLEGIDLIEKKSKNSIQWK
;
A
#
# COMPACT_ATOMS: atom_id res chain seq x y z
N ARG A 1 -15.78 47.56 -5.83
CA ARG A 1 -15.34 46.48 -6.74
C ARG A 1 -14.11 45.81 -6.13
N ARG A 2 -14.20 44.57 -5.64
CA ARG A 2 -13.01 43.82 -5.16
C ARG A 2 -12.28 43.27 -6.37
N VAL A 3 -11.00 43.61 -6.51
CA VAL A 3 -10.11 43.05 -7.52
C VAL A 3 -9.77 41.62 -7.12
N ALA A 4 -10.07 40.65 -8.00
CA ALA A 4 -9.68 39.26 -7.81
C ALA A 4 -8.17 39.14 -8.07
N GLY A 5 -7.42 38.61 -7.09
CA GLY A 5 -6.00 38.28 -7.25
C GLY A 5 -5.78 37.16 -8.26
N PRO A 6 -4.54 36.97 -8.75
CA PRO A 6 -4.25 36.03 -9.82
C PRO A 6 -4.63 34.62 -9.39
N HIS A 7 -5.50 33.98 -10.17
CA HIS A 7 -5.94 32.61 -9.99
C HIS A 7 -4.70 31.70 -10.08
N GLN A 8 -4.21 31.20 -8.94
CA GLN A 8 -3.18 30.16 -8.97
C GLN A 8 -3.80 28.92 -9.61
N PRO A 9 -3.12 28.27 -10.58
CA PRO A 9 -3.59 27.01 -11.13
C PRO A 9 -3.66 25.96 -10.01
N PRO A 10 -4.66 25.05 -10.05
CA PRO A 10 -4.74 23.98 -9.06
C PRO A 10 -3.44 23.16 -9.05
N PRO A 11 -3.01 22.64 -7.90
CA PRO A 11 -1.83 21.81 -7.82
C PRO A 11 -1.95 20.62 -8.79
N PRO A 12 -0.85 20.22 -9.45
CA PRO A 12 -0.87 19.11 -10.37
C PRO A 12 -1.38 17.85 -9.64
N PRO A 13 -2.20 17.03 -10.31
CA PRO A 13 -2.67 15.80 -9.71
C PRO A 13 -1.47 14.91 -9.33
N PRO A 14 -1.52 14.23 -8.18
CA PRO A 14 -0.45 13.31 -7.77
C PRO A 14 -0.19 12.30 -8.87
N SER A 15 1.09 12.02 -9.12
CA SER A 15 1.50 11.28 -10.31
C SER A 15 0.96 9.85 -10.23
N ARG A 16 0.56 9.29 -11.39
CA ARG A 16 0.08 7.91 -11.47
C ARG A 16 1.07 6.91 -10.89
N HIS A 17 2.37 7.22 -10.96
CA HIS A 17 3.45 6.38 -10.46
C HIS A 17 3.42 6.22 -8.93
N GLU A 18 3.11 7.30 -8.20
CA GLU A 18 3.06 7.32 -6.72
C GLU A 18 1.96 6.41 -6.15
N LYS A 19 0.99 6.03 -6.97
CA LYS A 19 -0.14 5.15 -6.62
C LYS A 19 -0.06 3.79 -7.31
N SER A 20 1.04 3.48 -7.96
CA SER A 20 1.20 2.24 -8.70
C SER A 20 1.20 1.02 -7.77
N LEU A 21 0.63 -0.09 -8.24
CA LEU A 21 0.65 -1.34 -7.48
C LEU A 21 2.09 -1.84 -7.29
N GLY A 22 2.98 -1.61 -8.25
CA GLY A 22 4.40 -1.95 -8.13
C GLY A 22 5.08 -1.27 -6.95
N LEU A 23 4.91 0.06 -6.81
CA LEU A 23 5.48 0.80 -5.67
C LEU A 23 4.90 0.33 -4.33
N LEU A 24 3.58 0.08 -4.28
CA LEU A 24 2.94 -0.47 -3.08
C LEU A 24 3.47 -1.86 -2.74
N THR A 25 3.70 -2.70 -3.75
CA THR A 25 4.24 -4.05 -3.59
C THR A 25 5.67 -4.00 -3.02
N THR A 26 6.54 -3.15 -3.58
CA THR A 26 7.91 -2.99 -3.08
C THR A 26 7.92 -2.60 -1.60
N LYS A 27 7.12 -1.60 -1.23
CA LYS A 27 7.02 -1.16 0.18
C LYS A 27 6.39 -2.23 1.07
N PHE A 28 5.38 -2.95 0.60
CA PHE A 28 4.73 -4.04 1.35
C PHE A 28 5.73 -5.16 1.66
N VAL A 29 6.56 -5.55 0.68
CA VAL A 29 7.59 -6.57 0.85
C VAL A 29 8.66 -6.10 1.84
N SER A 30 9.08 -4.83 1.79
CA SER A 30 10.01 -4.28 2.81
C SER A 30 9.43 -4.39 4.22
N LEU A 31 8.16 -3.99 4.42
CA LEU A 31 7.49 -4.14 5.73
C LEU A 31 7.42 -5.61 6.18
N LEU A 32 7.16 -6.53 5.26
CA LEU A 32 7.09 -7.96 5.58
C LEU A 32 8.48 -8.55 5.91
N GLN A 33 9.55 -8.07 5.28
CA GLN A 33 10.93 -8.47 5.60
C GLN A 33 11.39 -7.92 6.95
N GLU A 34 10.97 -6.72 7.31
CA GLU A 34 11.28 -6.08 8.60
C GLU A 34 10.38 -6.60 9.74
N ALA A 35 9.28 -7.27 9.41
CA ALA A 35 8.34 -7.77 10.39
C ALA A 35 8.95 -8.90 11.24
N LYS A 36 8.78 -8.78 12.56
CA LYS A 36 9.23 -9.80 13.51
C LYS A 36 8.56 -11.14 13.21
N ASP A 37 9.36 -12.21 13.25
CA ASP A 37 8.94 -13.59 12.96
C ASP A 37 8.36 -13.77 11.54
N GLY A 38 8.59 -12.81 10.64
CA GLY A 38 8.04 -12.80 9.30
C GLY A 38 6.52 -12.60 9.24
N VAL A 39 5.91 -12.07 10.30
CA VAL A 39 4.45 -11.92 10.45
C VAL A 39 4.04 -10.47 10.28
N LEU A 40 3.27 -10.17 9.24
CA LEU A 40 2.78 -8.81 8.97
C LEU A 40 1.28 -8.69 9.30
N ASP A 41 0.92 -7.64 10.04
CA ASP A 41 -0.48 -7.23 10.22
C ASP A 41 -0.95 -6.37 9.03
N LEU A 42 -2.03 -6.81 8.39
CA LEU A 42 -2.55 -6.19 7.17
C LEU A 42 -3.19 -4.82 7.43
N LYS A 43 -3.67 -4.54 8.64
CA LYS A 43 -4.23 -3.22 8.97
C LYS A 43 -3.10 -2.22 9.13
N ALA A 44 -2.08 -2.57 9.91
CA ALA A 44 -0.88 -1.76 10.09
C ALA A 44 -0.21 -1.47 8.73
N ALA A 45 -0.03 -2.51 7.90
CA ALA A 45 0.52 -2.33 6.56
C ALA A 45 -0.33 -1.38 5.69
N ALA A 46 -1.66 -1.46 5.75
CA ALA A 46 -2.54 -0.56 4.99
C ALA A 46 -2.39 0.91 5.44
N ASP A 47 -2.25 1.14 6.74
CA ASP A 47 -2.05 2.47 7.32
C ASP A 47 -0.67 3.03 6.95
N THR A 48 0.40 2.22 7.09
CA THR A 48 1.78 2.62 6.74
C THR A 48 1.94 2.91 5.25
N LEU A 49 1.30 2.11 4.39
CA LEU A 49 1.33 2.31 2.94
C LEU A 49 0.41 3.46 2.48
N ALA A 50 -0.29 4.12 3.41
CA ALA A 50 -1.25 5.19 3.17
C ALA A 50 -2.25 4.85 2.05
N VAL A 51 -2.65 3.58 2.00
CA VAL A 51 -3.49 3.08 0.91
C VAL A 51 -4.91 3.56 1.14
N ARG A 52 -5.36 4.54 0.34
CA ARG A 52 -6.75 5.01 0.38
C ARG A 52 -7.78 3.92 0.09
N GLN A 53 -7.37 2.80 -0.52
CA GLN A 53 -8.22 1.70 -0.95
C GLN A 53 -7.68 0.36 -0.44
N LYS A 54 -8.34 -0.24 0.57
CA LYS A 54 -7.97 -1.55 1.13
C LYS A 54 -7.84 -2.68 0.09
N ARG A 55 -8.49 -2.52 -1.08
CA ARG A 55 -8.42 -3.47 -2.19
C ARG A 55 -6.99 -3.73 -2.70
N ARG A 56 -6.08 -2.75 -2.62
CA ARG A 56 -4.69 -2.93 -3.12
C ARG A 56 -3.88 -3.90 -2.27
N ILE A 57 -4.17 -3.99 -0.98
CA ILE A 57 -3.52 -4.99 -0.11
C ILE A 57 -3.86 -6.39 -0.59
N TYR A 58 -5.13 -6.64 -0.93
CA TYR A 58 -5.55 -7.95 -1.46
C TYR A 58 -4.96 -8.27 -2.83
N ASP A 59 -4.74 -7.28 -3.70
CA ASP A 59 -4.03 -7.52 -4.97
C ASP A 59 -2.62 -8.06 -4.71
N ILE A 60 -1.92 -7.50 -3.71
CA ILE A 60 -0.57 -7.92 -3.35
C ILE A 60 -0.60 -9.30 -2.70
N THR A 61 -1.43 -9.49 -1.68
CA THR A 61 -1.46 -10.76 -0.93
C THR A 61 -1.89 -11.92 -1.80
N ASN A 62 -2.90 -11.75 -2.66
CA ASN A 62 -3.39 -12.85 -3.50
C ASN A 62 -2.34 -13.31 -4.52
N VAL A 63 -1.53 -12.40 -5.05
CA VAL A 63 -0.44 -12.78 -5.96
C VAL A 63 0.65 -13.51 -5.18
N LEU A 64 1.10 -12.97 -4.04
CA LEU A 64 2.15 -13.59 -3.23
C LEU A 64 1.74 -14.96 -2.66
N GLU A 65 0.48 -15.11 -2.25
CA GLU A 65 -0.11 -16.39 -1.83
C GLU A 65 -0.25 -17.35 -3.03
N GLY A 66 -0.69 -16.84 -4.19
CA GLY A 66 -0.84 -17.64 -5.40
C GLY A 66 0.48 -18.19 -5.98
N ILE A 67 1.61 -17.56 -5.67
CA ILE A 67 2.96 -18.08 -5.98
C ILE A 67 3.65 -18.71 -4.76
N ASP A 68 2.90 -18.95 -3.69
CA ASP A 68 3.32 -19.72 -2.50
C ASP A 68 4.49 -19.10 -1.70
N LEU A 69 4.63 -17.78 -1.71
CA LEU A 69 5.65 -17.06 -0.92
C LEU A 69 5.17 -16.68 0.48
N ILE A 70 3.86 -16.54 0.66
CA ILE A 70 3.26 -16.19 1.93
C ILE A 70 2.05 -17.07 2.18
N GLU A 71 1.67 -17.18 3.45
CA GLU A 71 0.44 -17.83 3.86
C GLU A 71 -0.35 -16.98 4.84
N LYS A 72 -1.64 -17.27 4.95
CA LYS A 72 -2.53 -16.60 5.89
C LYS A 72 -2.39 -17.21 7.28
N LYS A 73 -1.84 -16.43 8.21
CA LYS A 73 -1.75 -16.81 9.63
C LYS A 73 -3.08 -16.61 10.37
N SER A 74 -3.78 -15.50 10.09
CA SER A 74 -5.09 -15.20 10.68
C SER A 74 -5.88 -14.19 9.84
N LYS A 75 -7.09 -13.80 10.28
CA LYS A 75 -7.98 -12.90 9.52
C LYS A 75 -7.30 -11.60 9.06
N ASN A 76 -6.38 -11.04 9.85
CA ASN A 76 -5.68 -9.79 9.54
C ASN A 76 -4.16 -9.95 9.47
N SER A 77 -3.64 -11.17 9.38
CA SER A 77 -2.21 -11.41 9.44
C SER A 77 -1.77 -12.46 8.43
N ILE A 78 -0.65 -12.16 7.77
CA ILE A 78 0.05 -13.04 6.85
C ILE A 78 1.45 -13.33 7.39
N GLN A 79 2.06 -14.42 6.93
CA GLN A 79 3.41 -14.80 7.32
C GLN A 79 4.23 -15.22 6.09
N TRP A 80 5.53 -14.96 6.11
CA TRP A 80 6.47 -15.64 5.21
C TRP A 80 6.31 -17.15 5.34
N LYS A 81 6.24 -17.82 4.19
CA LYS A 81 6.32 -19.27 4.14
C LYS A 81 7.78 -19.73 4.26
#